data_AF-A0A6I1HDY5-F1
#
_entry.id   AF-A0A6I1HDY5-F1
#
_cell.length_a   1.000
_cell.length_b   1.000
_cell.length_c   1.000
_cell.angle_alpha   90.00
_cell.angle_beta   90.00
_cell.angle_gamma   90.00
#
_symmetry.space_group_name_H-M   'P 1'
#
loop_
_entity.id
_entity.type
_entity.pdbx_description
1 polymer ?
#
loop_
_entity_poly.entity_id
_entity_poly.type
_entity_poly.pdbx_seq_one_letter_code
_entity_poly.pdbx_strand_id
1 'polypeptide(L)'
;MIQAIRSSRIFLELDHFRYVMCIRILAFLFFLNITSFIHAAEGKSTVPKVEPQRDVVVLTSKIIDSIRDVAPRCAAAAAPACLSAVAAVPAEKMDSRTVDGLLGDYIGGVFGTFVSIVTMIVVFLAWNTSRKTDYKSKAYQVFAEMLRTHEEILSSIQIGNAKGRDAIGHILSEFHFIYRATTAIAAVAGWDLKQRIDIAYTYTYYGPKLHTMKVLSQYAKPHLFQLNNTIAVKARKMSKRTQGRQFTGHQNRLAHYFRNLYAAYSFIESSKLNRKEKIALGKILRAKLSNYEQALLVLNIRSHLGKAWENGVLVNFYMPIKNVPEHFFEFDTEFEMKKQFPGVTFEWESAPIVHSTGWRLWN
;
A
#
# COMPACT_ATOMS: atom_id res chain seq x y z
N MET A 1 -1.71 18.71 1.30
CA MET A 1 -1.00 17.81 0.37
C MET A 1 0.49 18.20 0.19
N ILE A 2 0.82 19.48 0.03
CA ILE A 2 2.22 19.96 -0.09
C ILE A 2 3.02 19.86 1.22
N GLN A 3 2.39 20.03 2.40
CA GLN A 3 3.06 19.91 3.70
C GLN A 3 3.43 18.47 4.10
N ALA A 4 2.63 17.47 3.70
CA ALA A 4 2.92 16.06 3.98
C ALA A 4 4.05 15.49 3.10
N ILE A 5 4.19 16.00 1.87
CA ILE A 5 5.30 15.67 0.96
C ILE A 5 6.60 16.34 1.43
N ARG A 6 6.51 17.53 2.06
CA ARG A 6 7.68 18.23 2.61
C ARG A 6 8.29 17.47 3.80
N SER A 7 7.45 16.88 4.67
CA SER A 7 7.92 16.13 5.85
C SER A 7 8.53 14.76 5.51
N SER A 8 8.02 14.05 4.50
CA SER A 8 8.60 12.77 4.04
C SER A 8 9.88 12.95 3.23
N ARG A 9 10.02 14.07 2.50
CA ARG A 9 11.27 14.41 1.80
C ARG A 9 12.40 14.79 2.77
N ILE A 10 12.08 15.46 3.88
CA ILE A 10 13.03 15.79 4.96
C ILE A 10 13.49 14.51 5.70
N PHE A 11 12.60 13.52 5.88
CA PHE A 11 12.95 12.26 6.55
C PHE A 11 13.84 11.34 5.68
N LEU A 12 13.61 11.32 4.36
CA LEU A 12 14.47 10.60 3.41
C LEU A 12 15.83 11.28 3.20
N GLU A 13 15.88 12.61 3.23
CA GLU A 13 17.14 13.39 3.23
C GLU A 13 17.95 13.12 4.50
N LEU A 14 17.31 13.00 5.67
CA LEU A 14 18.00 12.69 6.94
C LEU A 14 18.66 11.32 6.96
N ASP A 15 18.03 10.28 6.41
CA ASP A 15 18.65 8.94 6.35
C ASP A 15 19.78 8.88 5.31
N HIS A 16 19.65 9.60 4.18
CA HIS A 16 20.73 9.74 3.20
C HIS A 16 21.90 10.58 3.74
N PHE A 17 21.61 11.61 4.55
CA PHE A 17 22.62 12.45 5.19
C PHE A 17 23.39 11.69 6.26
N ARG A 18 22.72 10.87 7.09
CA ARG A 18 23.37 10.02 8.09
C ARG A 18 24.29 8.99 7.46
N TYR A 19 23.93 8.44 6.30
CA TYR A 19 24.77 7.49 5.57
C TYR A 19 25.98 8.14 4.90
N VAL A 20 25.78 9.29 4.24
CA VAL A 20 26.89 10.07 3.64
C VAL A 20 27.82 10.61 4.73
N MET A 21 27.29 10.98 5.89
CA MET A 21 28.08 11.41 7.05
C MET A 21 28.86 10.26 7.66
N CYS A 22 28.30 9.04 7.77
CA CYS A 22 29.05 7.86 8.20
C CYS A 22 30.18 7.50 7.24
N ILE A 23 29.95 7.59 5.93
CA ILE A 23 30.99 7.34 4.91
C ILE A 23 32.08 8.41 4.96
N ARG A 24 31.71 9.69 5.14
CA ARG A 24 32.68 10.78 5.34
C ARG A 24 33.47 10.64 6.63
N ILE A 25 32.85 10.19 7.72
CA ILE A 25 33.52 9.92 9.00
C ILE A 25 34.45 8.71 8.88
N LEU A 26 34.03 7.63 8.21
CA LEU A 26 34.90 6.48 7.92
C LEU A 26 36.08 6.87 7.03
N ALA A 27 35.87 7.70 6.01
CA ALA A 27 36.94 8.23 5.16
C ALA A 27 37.87 9.19 5.93
N PHE A 28 37.36 9.97 6.89
CA PHE A 28 38.14 10.87 7.73
C PHE A 28 38.96 10.11 8.78
N LEU A 29 38.39 9.08 9.41
CA LEU A 29 39.09 8.17 10.31
C LEU A 29 40.15 7.34 9.56
N PHE A 30 39.88 7.00 8.29
CA PHE A 30 40.84 6.37 7.40
C PHE A 30 42.00 7.30 7.06
N PHE A 31 41.74 8.58 6.78
CA PHE A 31 42.77 9.60 6.56
C PHE A 31 43.62 9.85 7.81
N LEU A 32 43.01 9.85 9.00
CA LEU A 32 43.70 9.99 10.29
C LEU A 32 44.57 8.77 10.62
N ASN A 33 44.12 7.56 10.30
CA ASN A 33 44.91 6.35 10.54
C ASN A 33 46.11 6.27 9.60
N ILE A 34 45.96 6.67 8.33
CA ILE A 34 47.06 6.78 7.37
C ILE A 34 48.07 7.86 7.81
N THR A 35 47.61 9.04 8.25
CA THR A 35 48.54 10.09 8.74
C THR A 35 49.26 9.65 10.03
N SER A 36 48.59 8.93 10.92
CA SER A 36 49.20 8.38 12.14
C SER A 36 50.24 7.29 11.83
N PHE A 37 50.00 6.47 10.80
CA PHE A 37 50.92 5.42 10.37
C PHE A 37 52.12 6.00 9.59
N ILE A 38 51.92 7.05 8.79
CA ILE A 38 53.00 7.80 8.12
C ILE A 38 53.85 8.57 9.14
N HIS A 39 53.25 9.16 10.17
CA HIS A 39 53.99 9.81 11.26
C HIS A 39 54.73 8.81 12.17
N ALA A 40 54.29 7.57 12.26
CA ALA A 40 55.04 6.52 12.97
C ALA A 40 56.24 6.00 12.16
N ALA A 41 56.22 6.13 10.83
CA ALA A 41 57.30 5.74 9.93
C ALA A 41 58.41 6.81 9.82
N GLU A 42 58.06 8.09 9.93
CA GLU A 42 59.03 9.19 10.03
C GLU A 42 59.27 9.54 11.49
N GLY A 43 60.34 9.01 12.10
CA GLY A 43 60.72 9.24 13.49
C GLY A 43 61.06 10.70 13.85
N LYS A 44 60.08 11.61 13.79
CA LYS A 44 60.17 12.98 14.29
C LYS A 44 59.03 13.23 15.27
N SER A 45 59.38 13.17 16.55
CA SER A 45 58.60 13.74 17.64
C SER A 45 58.44 15.24 17.40
N THR A 46 57.20 15.71 17.20
CA THR A 46 56.54 16.80 17.95
C THR A 46 55.33 17.32 17.18
N VAL A 47 54.10 17.12 17.69
CA VAL A 47 52.91 17.92 17.32
C VAL A 47 52.00 18.06 18.56
N PRO A 48 51.39 19.24 18.81
CA PRO A 48 50.78 19.57 20.09
C PRO A 48 49.34 19.05 20.25
N LYS A 49 48.92 19.01 21.52
CA LYS A 49 47.65 18.50 22.03
C LYS A 49 46.48 19.43 21.64
N VAL A 50 45.49 18.89 20.93
CA VAL A 50 44.17 19.52 20.75
C VAL A 50 43.09 18.55 21.25
N GLU A 51 42.23 19.05 22.13
CA GLU A 51 41.24 18.31 22.92
C GLU A 51 39.86 18.31 22.23
N PRO A 52 39.19 17.15 22.02
CA PRO A 52 37.83 17.13 21.48
C PRO A 52 36.75 16.91 22.56
N GLN A 53 35.59 17.55 22.34
CA GLN A 53 34.40 17.55 23.18
C GLN A 53 33.76 16.16 23.42
N ARG A 54 33.10 16.03 24.58
CA ARG A 54 32.88 14.79 25.35
C ARG A 54 31.75 13.82 24.94
N ASP A 55 30.88 14.11 23.97
CA ASP A 55 29.61 13.35 23.89
C ASP A 55 29.46 12.33 22.73
N VAL A 56 30.55 11.99 22.04
CA VAL A 56 30.55 10.98 20.93
C VAL A 56 31.27 9.66 21.33
N VAL A 57 31.54 9.47 22.63
CA VAL A 57 32.54 8.49 23.11
C VAL A 57 31.98 7.08 23.41
N VAL A 58 30.66 6.92 23.58
CA VAL A 58 30.15 5.66 24.21
C VAL A 58 29.73 4.57 23.20
N LEU A 59 29.37 4.91 21.96
CA LEU A 59 28.99 3.91 20.94
C LEU A 59 30.15 3.53 20.00
N THR A 60 31.11 4.45 19.81
CA THR A 60 32.31 4.25 19.01
C THR A 60 33.34 3.36 19.72
N SER A 61 33.42 3.42 21.06
CA SER A 61 34.35 2.59 21.84
C SER A 61 34.07 1.09 21.71
N LYS A 62 32.81 0.64 21.78
CA LYS A 62 32.48 -0.80 21.71
C LYS A 62 32.77 -1.45 20.36
N ILE A 63 32.69 -0.70 19.27
CA ILE A 63 33.01 -1.19 17.93
C ILE A 63 34.53 -1.16 17.71
N ILE A 64 35.21 -0.11 18.20
CA ILE A 64 36.68 0.01 18.15
C ILE A 64 37.36 -1.07 19.02
N ASP A 65 36.82 -1.38 20.20
CA ASP A 65 37.36 -2.40 21.10
C ASP A 65 37.17 -3.81 20.54
N SER A 66 36.05 -4.08 19.86
CA SER A 66 35.80 -5.36 19.18
C SER A 66 36.70 -5.58 17.96
N ILE A 67 37.08 -4.51 17.27
CA ILE A 67 38.06 -4.54 16.17
C ILE A 67 39.49 -4.67 16.70
N ARG A 68 39.79 -4.06 17.86
CA ARG A 68 41.10 -4.11 18.53
C ARG A 68 41.46 -5.51 19.07
N ASP A 69 40.48 -6.30 19.49
CA ASP A 69 40.69 -7.66 20.02
C ASP A 69 40.86 -8.74 18.92
N VAL A 70 40.32 -8.52 17.72
CA VAL A 70 40.36 -9.50 16.62
C VAL A 70 41.63 -9.38 15.78
N ALA A 71 42.12 -8.16 15.58
CA ALA A 71 43.33 -7.88 14.78
C ALA A 71 44.62 -8.60 15.27
N PRO A 72 44.96 -8.64 16.57
CA PRO A 72 46.19 -9.28 17.03
C PRO A 72 46.10 -10.82 17.05
N ARG A 73 44.89 -11.40 17.15
CA ARG A 73 44.70 -12.86 17.16
C ARG A 73 44.89 -13.48 15.77
N CYS A 74 44.54 -12.76 14.71
CA CYS A 74 44.83 -13.17 13.33
C CYS A 74 46.31 -12.94 12.96
N ALA A 75 46.95 -11.91 13.51
CA ALA A 75 48.38 -11.64 13.29
C ALA A 75 49.29 -12.68 13.98
N ALA A 76 48.91 -13.19 15.16
CA ALA A 76 49.69 -14.19 15.90
C ALA A 76 49.63 -15.60 15.28
N ALA A 77 48.54 -15.95 14.59
CA ALA A 77 48.37 -17.27 13.95
C ALA A 77 49.22 -17.43 12.66
N ALA A 78 49.62 -16.32 12.04
CA ALA A 78 50.47 -16.31 10.83
C ALA A 78 51.98 -16.24 11.14
N ALA A 79 52.37 -16.00 12.39
CA ALA A 79 53.75 -15.73 12.77
C ALA A 79 54.73 -16.92 12.71
N PRO A 80 54.37 -18.20 13.00
CA PRO A 80 55.40 -19.25 13.08
C PRO A 80 55.82 -19.82 11.72
N ALA A 81 55.13 -19.50 10.61
CA ALA A 81 55.51 -19.97 9.27
C ALA A 81 56.46 -19.01 8.52
N CYS A 82 56.48 -17.72 8.88
CA CYS A 82 57.38 -16.74 8.25
C CYS A 82 58.74 -16.60 8.96
N LEU A 83 58.86 -17.04 10.23
CA LEU A 83 60.08 -16.79 11.02
C LEU A 83 61.25 -17.74 10.70
N SER A 84 61.03 -18.85 9.99
CA SER A 84 62.10 -19.77 9.57
C SER A 84 62.74 -19.42 8.23
N ALA A 85 62.21 -18.44 7.49
CA ALA A 85 62.74 -18.05 6.17
C ALA A 85 63.68 -16.82 6.20
N VAL A 86 63.80 -16.14 7.35
CA VAL A 86 64.54 -14.86 7.45
C VAL A 86 65.93 -15.02 8.10
N ALA A 87 66.31 -16.21 8.56
CA ALA A 87 67.56 -16.42 9.31
C ALA A 87 68.83 -16.64 8.46
N ALA A 88 68.81 -16.40 7.15
CA ALA A 88 70.00 -16.59 6.29
C ALA A 88 70.09 -15.57 5.14
N VAL A 89 70.21 -14.28 5.47
CA VAL A 89 70.66 -13.26 4.50
C VAL A 89 71.69 -12.36 5.20
N PRO A 90 72.91 -12.23 4.68
CA PRO A 90 73.92 -11.36 5.27
C PRO A 90 73.48 -9.89 5.18
N ALA A 91 73.85 -9.09 6.19
CA ALA A 91 73.47 -7.69 6.32
C ALA A 91 74.12 -6.81 5.24
N GLU A 92 73.51 -6.77 4.06
CA GLU A 92 73.74 -5.73 3.06
C GLU A 92 72.79 -4.56 3.35
N LYS A 93 73.28 -3.31 3.27
CA LYS A 93 72.46 -2.11 3.52
C LYS A 93 71.28 -2.10 2.55
N MET A 94 70.09 -2.43 3.06
CA MET A 94 68.85 -2.37 2.30
C MET A 94 68.59 -0.92 1.90
N ASP A 95 68.60 -0.65 0.59
CA ASP A 95 68.31 0.67 0.01
C ASP A 95 66.88 1.08 0.41
N SER A 96 66.67 2.33 0.84
CA SER A 96 65.37 2.80 1.34
C SER A 96 64.25 2.59 0.31
N ARG A 97 64.61 2.64 -0.97
CA ARG A 97 63.72 2.37 -2.12
C ARG A 97 63.16 0.95 -2.14
N THR A 98 63.90 -0.04 -1.64
CA THR A 98 63.45 -1.44 -1.62
C THR A 98 62.43 -1.69 -0.50
N VAL A 99 62.60 -1.01 0.64
CA VAL A 99 61.65 -1.07 1.77
C VAL A 99 60.33 -0.38 1.40
N ASP A 100 60.41 0.79 0.75
CA ASP A 100 59.23 1.51 0.26
C ASP A 100 58.46 0.72 -0.81
N GLY A 101 59.18 -0.01 -1.68
CA GLY A 101 58.58 -0.91 -2.67
C GLY A 101 57.83 -2.08 -2.04
N LEU A 102 58.42 -2.76 -1.05
CA LEU A 102 57.79 -3.86 -0.30
C LEU A 102 56.54 -3.41 0.49
N LEU A 103 56.59 -2.21 1.08
CA LEU A 103 55.44 -1.61 1.74
C LEU A 103 54.33 -1.28 0.73
N GLY A 104 54.70 -0.74 -0.43
CA GLY A 104 53.80 -0.50 -1.55
C GLY A 104 53.11 -1.76 -2.04
N ASP A 105 53.83 -2.87 -2.17
CA ASP A 105 53.28 -4.16 -2.60
C ASP A 105 52.32 -4.77 -1.56
N TYR A 106 52.61 -4.65 -0.27
CA TYR A 106 51.72 -5.10 0.79
C TYR A 106 50.42 -4.29 0.85
N ILE A 107 50.54 -2.96 0.82
CA ILE A 107 49.38 -2.05 0.82
C ILE A 107 48.58 -2.23 -0.48
N GLY A 108 49.22 -2.28 -1.64
CA GLY A 108 48.54 -2.45 -2.91
C GLY A 108 47.84 -3.82 -3.04
N GLY A 109 48.54 -4.90 -2.70
CA GLY A 109 48.06 -6.26 -2.91
C GLY A 109 47.03 -6.71 -1.87
N VAL A 110 47.43 -6.74 -0.59
CA VAL A 110 46.60 -7.30 0.48
C VAL A 110 45.46 -6.33 0.82
N PHE A 111 45.78 -5.05 1.01
CA PHE A 111 44.77 -4.05 1.37
C PHE A 111 43.81 -3.75 0.22
N GLY A 112 44.29 -3.68 -1.02
CA GLY A 112 43.44 -3.53 -2.20
C GLY A 112 42.42 -4.67 -2.36
N THR A 113 42.85 -5.90 -2.07
CA THR A 113 41.96 -7.08 -2.10
C THR A 113 40.90 -7.01 -0.99
N PHE A 114 41.29 -6.63 0.24
CA PHE A 114 40.34 -6.43 1.34
C PHE A 114 39.31 -5.35 1.02
N VAL A 115 39.75 -4.21 0.50
CA VAL A 115 38.85 -3.12 0.06
C VAL A 115 37.90 -3.61 -1.04
N SER A 116 38.40 -4.40 -2.00
CA SER A 116 37.57 -4.94 -3.09
C SER A 116 36.49 -5.91 -2.59
N ILE A 117 36.78 -6.71 -1.56
CA ILE A 117 35.77 -7.57 -0.91
C ILE A 117 34.72 -6.72 -0.20
N VAL A 118 35.14 -5.68 0.53
CA VAL A 118 34.22 -4.77 1.23
C VAL A 118 33.33 -4.01 0.23
N THR A 119 33.89 -3.50 -0.87
CA THR A 119 33.11 -2.80 -1.90
C THR A 119 32.11 -3.73 -2.58
N MET A 120 32.50 -4.97 -2.89
CA MET A 120 31.58 -5.98 -3.44
C MET A 120 30.38 -6.22 -2.51
N ILE A 121 30.62 -6.36 -1.20
CA ILE A 121 29.55 -6.54 -0.21
C ILE A 121 28.62 -5.33 -0.18
N VAL A 122 29.17 -4.11 -0.19
CA VAL A 122 28.38 -2.87 -0.20
C VAL A 122 27.52 -2.78 -1.46
N VAL A 123 28.09 -3.06 -2.64
CA VAL A 123 27.36 -3.07 -3.91
C VAL A 123 26.25 -4.12 -3.89
N PHE A 124 26.51 -5.31 -3.34
CA PHE A 124 25.49 -6.35 -3.22
C PHE A 124 24.31 -5.92 -2.33
N LEU A 125 24.59 -5.30 -1.18
CA LEU A 125 23.54 -4.77 -0.30
C LEU A 125 22.77 -3.61 -0.94
N ALA A 126 23.47 -2.72 -1.65
CA ALA A 126 22.86 -1.61 -2.37
C ALA A 126 21.94 -2.12 -3.49
N TRP A 127 22.40 -3.11 -4.28
CA TRP A 127 21.61 -3.74 -5.33
C TRP A 127 20.33 -4.37 -4.77
N ASN A 128 20.45 -5.15 -3.69
CA ASN A 128 19.30 -5.83 -3.11
C ASN A 128 18.27 -4.83 -2.53
N THR A 129 18.75 -3.71 -1.98
CA THR A 129 17.90 -2.60 -1.51
C THR A 129 17.24 -1.87 -2.68
N SER A 130 18.00 -1.58 -3.75
CA SER A 130 17.49 -0.96 -4.97
C SER A 130 16.37 -1.80 -5.60
N ARG A 131 16.54 -3.13 -5.71
CA ARG A 131 15.50 -4.03 -6.23
C ARG A 131 14.20 -4.00 -5.44
N LYS A 132 14.27 -3.88 -4.11
CA LYS A 132 13.08 -3.74 -3.25
C LYS A 132 12.38 -2.40 -3.50
N THR A 133 13.14 -1.31 -3.62
CA THR A 133 12.60 0.02 -3.92
C THR A 133 11.97 0.08 -5.31
N ASP A 134 12.61 -0.51 -6.32
CA ASP A 134 12.09 -0.57 -7.69
C ASP A 134 10.77 -1.32 -7.76
N TYR A 135 10.66 -2.46 -7.06
CA TYR A 135 9.40 -3.21 -6.99
C TYR A 135 8.29 -2.36 -6.38
N LYS A 136 8.56 -1.66 -5.27
CA LYS A 136 7.58 -0.77 -4.63
C LYS A 136 7.15 0.36 -5.55
N SER A 137 8.11 1.00 -6.22
CA SER A 137 7.85 2.09 -7.17
C SER A 137 6.93 1.62 -8.30
N LYS A 138 7.22 0.46 -8.92
CA LYS A 138 6.37 -0.14 -9.95
C LYS A 138 4.98 -0.49 -9.42
N ALA A 139 4.87 -1.03 -8.20
CA ALA A 139 3.59 -1.33 -7.60
C ALA A 139 2.73 -0.07 -7.39
N TYR A 140 3.33 1.02 -6.91
CA TYR A 140 2.64 2.30 -6.75
C TYR A 140 2.21 2.93 -8.07
N GLN A 141 3.02 2.79 -9.13
CA GLN A 141 2.67 3.26 -10.47
C GLN A 141 1.46 2.50 -11.03
N VAL A 142 1.47 1.16 -10.97
CA VAL A 142 0.35 0.32 -11.42
C VAL A 142 -0.90 0.64 -10.60
N PHE A 143 -0.78 0.77 -9.28
CA PHE A 143 -1.91 1.15 -8.43
C PHE A 143 -2.49 2.53 -8.79
N ALA A 144 -1.63 3.53 -9.01
CA ALA A 144 -2.05 4.87 -9.40
C ALA A 144 -2.80 4.86 -10.75
N GLU A 145 -2.33 4.03 -11.69
CA GLU A 145 -2.99 3.84 -12.96
C GLU A 145 -4.37 3.18 -12.81
N MET A 146 -4.48 2.12 -11.98
CA MET A 146 -5.79 1.51 -11.69
C MET A 146 -6.77 2.50 -11.06
N LEU A 147 -6.27 3.39 -10.20
CA LEU A 147 -7.07 4.46 -9.57
C LEU A 147 -7.53 5.50 -10.59
N ARG A 148 -6.67 5.87 -11.54
CA ARG A 148 -7.04 6.75 -12.66
C ARG A 148 -8.10 6.10 -13.54
N THR A 149 -7.89 4.84 -13.94
CA THR A 149 -8.87 4.07 -14.70
C THR A 149 -10.21 3.96 -13.94
N HIS A 150 -10.19 3.86 -12.61
CA HIS A 150 -11.42 3.85 -11.81
C HIS A 150 -12.22 5.15 -11.95
N GLU A 151 -11.57 6.31 -11.83
CA GLU A 151 -12.22 7.61 -12.02
C GLU A 151 -12.69 7.83 -13.47
N GLU A 152 -11.97 7.30 -14.45
CA GLU A 152 -12.38 7.32 -15.86
C GLU A 152 -13.63 6.46 -16.10
N ILE A 153 -13.66 5.24 -15.55
CA ILE A 153 -14.86 4.40 -15.60
C ILE A 153 -16.01 5.14 -14.93
N LEU A 154 -15.81 5.68 -13.73
CA LEU A 154 -16.84 6.41 -13.00
C LEU A 154 -17.36 7.60 -13.81
N SER A 155 -16.48 8.47 -14.31
CA SER A 155 -16.87 9.64 -15.11
C SER A 155 -17.56 9.28 -16.44
N SER A 156 -17.27 8.09 -17.00
CA SER A 156 -17.96 7.58 -18.21
C SER A 156 -19.39 7.08 -17.94
N ILE A 157 -19.76 6.84 -16.68
CA ILE A 157 -21.13 6.42 -16.32
C ILE A 157 -22.06 7.61 -16.55
N GLN A 158 -22.93 7.49 -17.55
CA GLN A 158 -23.95 8.48 -17.85
C GLN A 158 -25.35 7.84 -17.95
N ILE A 159 -26.33 8.48 -17.31
CA ILE A 159 -27.75 8.11 -17.35
C ILE A 159 -28.57 9.38 -17.60
N GLY A 160 -29.03 9.55 -18.84
CA GLY A 160 -29.67 10.80 -19.27
C GLY A 160 -28.71 11.98 -19.08
N ASN A 161 -29.11 12.94 -18.25
CA ASN A 161 -28.32 14.13 -17.95
C ASN A 161 -27.33 13.93 -16.79
N ALA A 162 -27.51 12.89 -15.96
CA ALA A 162 -26.62 12.62 -14.84
C ALA A 162 -25.35 11.92 -15.32
N LYS A 163 -24.19 12.37 -14.83
CA LYS A 163 -22.87 11.86 -15.18
C LYS A 163 -22.08 11.54 -13.91
N GLY A 164 -21.14 10.60 -14.01
CA GLY A 164 -20.23 10.30 -12.92
C GLY A 164 -20.95 9.82 -11.66
N ARG A 165 -20.62 10.46 -10.53
CA ARG A 165 -21.16 10.15 -9.21
C ARG A 165 -22.68 10.38 -9.12
N ASP A 166 -23.23 11.35 -9.84
CA ASP A 166 -24.68 11.60 -9.85
C ASP A 166 -25.43 10.45 -10.51
N ALA A 167 -24.84 9.83 -11.53
CA ALA A 167 -25.42 8.65 -12.17
C ALA A 167 -25.47 7.45 -11.21
N ILE A 168 -24.52 7.32 -10.28
CA ILE A 168 -24.57 6.31 -9.21
C ILE A 168 -25.77 6.54 -8.29
N GLY A 169 -26.06 7.80 -7.92
CA GLY A 169 -27.26 8.16 -7.16
C GLY A 169 -28.55 7.74 -7.88
N HIS A 170 -28.62 7.94 -9.19
CA HIS A 170 -29.74 7.45 -9.99
C HIS A 170 -29.87 5.92 -9.96
N ILE A 171 -28.76 5.18 -10.10
CA ILE A 171 -28.76 3.71 -10.02
C ILE A 171 -29.30 3.24 -8.66
N LEU A 172 -28.88 3.87 -7.56
CA LEU A 172 -29.40 3.56 -6.23
C LEU A 172 -30.89 3.89 -6.08
N SER A 173 -31.36 4.99 -6.68
CA SER A 173 -32.78 5.30 -6.70
C SER A 173 -33.62 4.26 -7.48
N GLU A 174 -33.06 3.74 -8.59
CA GLU A 174 -33.68 2.65 -9.34
C GLU A 174 -33.74 1.37 -8.51
N PHE A 175 -32.64 1.02 -7.83
CA PHE A 175 -32.61 -0.09 -6.87
C PHE A 175 -33.67 0.08 -5.78
N HIS A 176 -33.77 1.24 -5.14
CA HIS A 176 -34.75 1.48 -4.08
C HIS A 176 -36.19 1.27 -4.57
N PHE A 177 -36.52 1.75 -5.77
CA PHE A 177 -37.84 1.50 -6.37
C PHE A 177 -38.09 0.01 -6.62
N ILE A 178 -37.11 -0.69 -7.20
CA ILE A 178 -37.21 -2.12 -7.50
C ILE A 178 -37.32 -2.93 -6.20
N TYR A 179 -36.57 -2.56 -5.17
CA TYR A 179 -36.62 -3.20 -3.86
C TYR A 179 -38.01 -3.08 -3.25
N ARG A 180 -38.60 -1.88 -3.24
CA ARG A 180 -39.98 -1.67 -2.77
C ARG A 180 -41.00 -2.52 -3.53
N ALA A 181 -40.86 -2.63 -4.86
CA ALA A 181 -41.72 -3.50 -5.66
C ALA A 181 -41.52 -4.99 -5.33
N THR A 182 -40.27 -5.38 -5.03
CA THR A 182 -39.91 -6.73 -4.59
C THR A 182 -40.54 -7.04 -3.23
N THR A 183 -40.45 -6.13 -2.26
CA THR A 183 -41.03 -6.28 -0.92
C THR A 183 -42.56 -6.42 -0.96
N ALA A 184 -43.24 -5.67 -1.84
CA ALA A 184 -44.69 -5.80 -2.02
C ALA A 184 -45.12 -7.21 -2.47
N ILE A 185 -44.28 -7.90 -3.24
CA ILE A 185 -44.53 -9.27 -3.74
C ILE A 185 -43.98 -10.31 -2.75
N ALA A 186 -42.91 -9.97 -2.01
CA ALA A 186 -42.24 -10.85 -1.06
C ALA A 186 -43.18 -11.38 0.03
N ALA A 187 -44.17 -10.59 0.45
CA ALA A 187 -45.17 -11.02 1.44
C ALA A 187 -45.95 -12.27 1.01
N VAL A 188 -46.19 -12.43 -0.30
CA VAL A 188 -46.89 -13.60 -0.86
C VAL A 188 -45.90 -14.69 -1.28
N ALA A 189 -44.73 -14.27 -1.81
CA ALA A 189 -43.73 -15.19 -2.34
C ALA A 189 -42.84 -15.85 -1.26
N GLY A 190 -42.86 -15.32 -0.02
CA GLY A 190 -42.05 -15.82 1.10
C GLY A 190 -40.56 -15.51 0.97
N TRP A 191 -40.18 -14.40 0.33
CA TRP A 191 -38.77 -14.05 0.13
C TRP A 191 -38.14 -13.39 1.36
N ASP A 192 -36.99 -13.93 1.82
CA ASP A 192 -36.22 -13.36 2.92
C ASP A 192 -35.47 -12.06 2.53
N LEU A 193 -34.90 -11.34 3.50
CA LEU A 193 -34.14 -10.11 3.28
C LEU A 193 -33.01 -10.27 2.23
N LYS A 194 -32.23 -11.36 2.30
CA LYS A 194 -31.11 -11.61 1.39
C LYS A 194 -31.61 -11.84 -0.03
N GLN A 195 -32.68 -12.61 -0.19
CA GLN A 195 -33.33 -12.91 -1.45
C GLN A 195 -33.97 -11.64 -2.04
N ARG A 196 -34.63 -10.81 -1.23
CA ARG A 196 -35.17 -9.51 -1.67
C ARG A 196 -34.08 -8.60 -2.24
N ILE A 197 -32.94 -8.49 -1.53
CA ILE A 197 -31.79 -7.69 -2.00
C ILE A 197 -31.22 -8.28 -3.29
N ASP A 198 -31.01 -9.59 -3.34
CA ASP A 198 -30.44 -10.27 -4.50
C ASP A 198 -31.33 -10.10 -5.74
N ILE A 199 -32.64 -10.35 -5.62
CA ILE A 199 -33.62 -10.16 -6.70
C ILE A 199 -33.61 -8.71 -7.17
N ALA A 200 -33.76 -7.75 -6.24
CA ALA A 200 -33.85 -6.34 -6.59
C ALA A 200 -32.57 -5.84 -7.28
N TYR A 201 -31.40 -6.20 -6.74
CA TYR A 201 -30.11 -5.81 -7.32
C TYR A 201 -29.89 -6.45 -8.69
N THR A 202 -30.32 -7.71 -8.87
CA THR A 202 -30.23 -8.40 -10.17
C THR A 202 -31.08 -7.71 -11.24
N TYR A 203 -32.27 -7.22 -10.87
CA TYR A 203 -33.09 -6.39 -11.76
C TYR A 203 -32.45 -5.02 -12.04
N THR A 204 -31.83 -4.37 -11.05
CA THR A 204 -31.06 -3.13 -11.28
C THR A 204 -29.88 -3.38 -12.23
N TYR A 205 -29.23 -4.53 -12.12
CA TYR A 205 -28.06 -4.86 -12.92
C TYR A 205 -28.44 -5.25 -14.36
N TYR A 206 -29.35 -6.20 -14.57
CA TYR A 206 -29.69 -6.68 -15.92
C TYR A 206 -30.88 -5.98 -16.58
N GLY A 207 -31.76 -5.36 -15.78
CA GLY A 207 -33.04 -4.79 -16.22
C GLY A 207 -34.16 -5.84 -16.29
N PRO A 208 -35.40 -5.45 -16.64
CA PRO A 208 -36.53 -6.36 -16.81
C PRO A 208 -36.45 -7.10 -18.16
N LYS A 209 -35.50 -8.03 -18.28
CA LYS A 209 -35.21 -8.81 -19.49
C LYS A 209 -35.43 -10.30 -19.25
N LEU A 210 -35.60 -11.06 -20.33
CA LEU A 210 -35.69 -12.52 -20.26
C LEU A 210 -34.47 -13.16 -19.59
N HIS A 211 -33.28 -12.62 -19.83
CA HIS A 211 -32.05 -13.11 -19.18
C HIS A 211 -32.13 -13.02 -17.64
N THR A 212 -32.62 -11.90 -17.11
CA THR A 212 -32.81 -11.69 -15.67
C THR A 212 -33.71 -12.75 -15.07
N MET A 213 -34.81 -13.08 -15.74
CA MET A 213 -35.73 -14.14 -15.30
C MET A 213 -35.07 -15.53 -15.32
N LYS A 214 -34.14 -15.79 -16.25
CA LYS A 214 -33.37 -17.04 -16.29
C LYS A 214 -32.36 -17.10 -15.14
N VAL A 215 -31.64 -16.01 -14.87
CA VAL A 215 -30.69 -15.91 -13.74
C VAL A 215 -31.42 -16.13 -12.41
N LEU A 216 -32.60 -15.53 -12.28
CA LEU A 216 -33.44 -15.62 -11.09
C LEU A 216 -34.36 -16.85 -11.08
N SER A 217 -34.15 -17.84 -11.97
CA SER A 217 -35.07 -18.99 -12.11
C SER A 217 -35.21 -19.86 -10.86
N GLN A 218 -34.26 -19.76 -9.92
CA GLN A 218 -34.34 -20.38 -8.60
C GLN A 218 -35.45 -19.79 -7.72
N TYR A 219 -35.90 -18.57 -8.01
CA TYR A 219 -37.00 -17.92 -7.33
C TYR A 219 -38.33 -18.22 -8.04
N ALA A 220 -39.44 -18.16 -7.29
CA ALA A 220 -40.78 -18.52 -7.78
C ALA A 220 -41.19 -17.76 -9.07
N LYS A 221 -41.31 -18.50 -10.18
CA LYS A 221 -41.54 -17.95 -11.54
C LYS A 221 -42.77 -17.03 -11.67
N PRO A 222 -43.96 -17.33 -11.11
CA PRO A 222 -45.13 -16.47 -11.24
C PRO A 222 -44.89 -15.07 -10.66
N HIS A 223 -44.29 -15.01 -9.47
CA HIS A 223 -43.99 -13.76 -8.78
C HIS A 223 -42.91 -12.94 -9.50
N LEU A 224 -41.91 -13.59 -10.08
CA LEU A 224 -40.91 -12.92 -10.91
C LEU A 224 -41.51 -12.30 -12.17
N PHE A 225 -42.48 -12.97 -12.82
CA PHE A 225 -43.14 -12.41 -13.99
C PHE A 225 -43.94 -11.15 -13.62
N GLN A 226 -44.67 -11.18 -12.51
CA GLN A 226 -45.36 -10.02 -11.97
C GLN A 226 -44.40 -8.85 -11.68
N LEU A 227 -43.29 -9.12 -10.99
CA LEU A 227 -42.26 -8.12 -10.69
C LEU A 227 -41.65 -7.54 -11.98
N ASN A 228 -41.28 -8.40 -12.93
CA ASN A 228 -40.73 -8.00 -14.23
C ASN A 228 -41.66 -7.05 -14.97
N ASN A 229 -42.97 -7.34 -14.99
CA ASN A 229 -43.97 -6.50 -15.63
C ASN A 229 -44.11 -5.14 -14.92
N THR A 230 -44.13 -5.10 -13.59
CA THR A 230 -44.16 -3.85 -12.81
C THR A 230 -42.97 -2.95 -13.15
N ILE A 231 -41.76 -3.53 -13.21
CA ILE A 231 -40.54 -2.79 -13.56
C ILE A 231 -40.56 -2.35 -15.03
N ALA A 232 -40.98 -3.23 -15.95
CA ALA A 232 -41.07 -2.91 -17.38
C ALA A 232 -42.06 -1.78 -17.67
N VAL A 233 -43.21 -1.74 -16.99
CA VAL A 233 -44.20 -0.66 -17.12
C VAL A 233 -43.60 0.67 -16.62
N LYS A 234 -42.91 0.65 -15.46
CA LYS A 234 -42.21 1.84 -14.96
C LYS A 234 -41.13 2.32 -15.94
N ALA A 235 -40.31 1.42 -16.46
CA ALA A 235 -39.26 1.71 -17.44
C ALA A 235 -39.82 2.40 -18.68
N ARG A 236 -40.93 1.87 -19.24
CA ARG A 236 -41.61 2.48 -20.40
C ARG A 236 -42.13 3.88 -20.10
N LYS A 237 -42.74 4.09 -18.92
CA LYS A 237 -43.26 5.41 -18.51
C LYS A 237 -42.12 6.43 -18.35
N MET A 238 -41.01 6.03 -17.74
CA MET A 238 -39.86 6.92 -17.53
C MET A 238 -39.13 7.24 -18.83
N SER A 239 -38.99 6.26 -19.73
CA SER A 239 -38.38 6.47 -21.06
C SER A 239 -39.13 7.50 -21.91
N LYS A 240 -40.44 7.68 -21.70
CA LYS A 240 -41.23 8.72 -22.39
C LYS A 240 -41.02 10.12 -21.80
N ARG A 241 -40.66 10.21 -20.51
CA ARG A 241 -40.58 11.48 -19.76
C ARG A 241 -39.18 12.07 -19.71
N THR A 242 -38.15 11.25 -19.86
CA THR A 242 -36.75 11.64 -19.65
C THR A 242 -35.91 11.24 -20.85
N GLN A 243 -34.97 12.09 -21.26
CA GLN A 243 -33.96 11.87 -22.32
C GLN A 243 -32.93 10.77 -21.95
N GLY A 244 -33.32 9.73 -21.20
CA GLY A 244 -32.44 8.69 -20.69
C GLY A 244 -33.16 7.37 -20.45
N ARG A 245 -32.51 6.27 -20.84
CA ARG A 245 -32.99 4.89 -20.61
C ARG A 245 -32.79 4.51 -19.14
N GLN A 246 -33.80 4.76 -18.32
CA GLN A 246 -33.88 4.31 -16.93
C GLN A 246 -34.52 2.92 -16.84
N PHE A 247 -34.18 2.15 -15.80
CA PHE A 247 -34.71 0.80 -15.53
C PHE A 247 -34.44 -0.21 -16.66
N THR A 248 -33.43 0.00 -17.50
CA THR A 248 -33.05 -0.95 -18.58
C THR A 248 -31.93 -1.91 -18.20
N GLY A 249 -31.42 -1.78 -16.98
CA GLY A 249 -30.23 -2.48 -16.49
C GLY A 249 -28.94 -1.69 -16.71
N HIS A 250 -28.01 -1.84 -15.77
CA HIS A 250 -26.71 -1.18 -15.76
C HIS A 250 -25.52 -2.13 -15.93
N GLN A 251 -25.73 -3.37 -16.40
CA GLN A 251 -24.72 -4.43 -16.53
C GLN A 251 -23.42 -3.90 -17.12
N ASN A 252 -23.42 -3.27 -18.30
CA ASN A 252 -22.17 -2.82 -18.94
C ASN A 252 -21.39 -1.86 -18.02
N ARG A 253 -22.07 -0.86 -17.46
CA ARG A 253 -21.46 0.15 -16.59
C ARG A 253 -20.93 -0.46 -15.29
N LEU A 254 -21.78 -1.22 -14.60
CA LEU A 254 -21.46 -1.82 -13.31
C LEU A 254 -20.45 -2.97 -13.41
N ALA A 255 -20.45 -3.72 -14.51
CA ALA A 255 -19.49 -4.78 -14.72
C ALA A 255 -18.05 -4.24 -14.82
N HIS A 256 -17.84 -3.16 -15.59
CA HIS A 256 -16.52 -2.52 -15.66
C HIS A 256 -16.13 -1.91 -14.32
N TYR A 257 -17.06 -1.21 -13.67
CA TYR A 257 -16.85 -0.59 -12.37
C TYR A 257 -16.39 -1.60 -11.30
N PHE A 258 -17.17 -2.66 -11.06
CA PHE A 258 -16.86 -3.64 -10.00
C PHE A 258 -15.66 -4.52 -10.33
N ARG A 259 -15.43 -4.88 -11.61
CA ARG A 259 -14.23 -5.65 -11.98
C ARG A 259 -12.96 -4.84 -11.75
N ASN A 260 -12.94 -3.57 -12.14
CA ASN A 260 -11.79 -2.71 -11.90
C ASN A 260 -11.56 -2.51 -10.39
N LEU A 261 -12.62 -2.24 -9.62
CA LEU A 261 -12.52 -2.06 -8.18
C LEU A 261 -11.99 -3.32 -7.48
N TYR A 262 -12.55 -4.49 -7.80
CA TYR A 262 -12.07 -5.77 -7.25
C TYR A 262 -10.63 -6.07 -7.66
N ALA A 263 -10.27 -5.81 -8.92
CA ALA A 263 -8.90 -5.98 -9.41
C ALA A 263 -7.91 -5.09 -8.64
N ALA A 264 -8.28 -3.84 -8.33
CA ALA A 264 -7.41 -2.92 -7.60
C ALA A 264 -7.11 -3.41 -6.18
N TYR A 265 -8.13 -3.88 -5.44
CA TYR A 265 -7.90 -4.50 -4.12
C TYR A 265 -7.14 -5.82 -4.22
N SER A 266 -7.42 -6.64 -5.23
CA SER A 266 -6.69 -7.90 -5.46
C SER A 266 -5.22 -7.67 -5.82
N PHE A 267 -4.94 -6.61 -6.57
CA PHE A 267 -3.57 -6.18 -6.88
C PHE A 267 -2.81 -5.77 -5.62
N ILE A 268 -3.44 -4.95 -4.75
CA ILE A 268 -2.85 -4.59 -3.45
C ILE A 268 -2.54 -5.86 -2.65
N GLU A 269 -3.50 -6.79 -2.55
CA GLU A 269 -3.35 -8.02 -1.77
C GLU A 269 -2.24 -8.93 -2.31
N SER A 270 -2.14 -9.10 -3.63
CA SER A 270 -1.13 -9.95 -4.27
C SER A 270 0.27 -9.31 -4.35
N SER A 271 0.40 -8.00 -4.10
CA SER A 271 1.70 -7.32 -4.14
C SER A 271 2.64 -7.76 -3.00
N LYS A 272 3.95 -7.65 -3.22
CA LYS A 272 5.00 -7.88 -2.20
C LYS A 272 5.20 -6.70 -1.25
N LEU A 273 4.24 -5.78 -1.19
CA LEU A 273 4.24 -4.68 -0.24
C LEU A 273 4.07 -5.20 1.18
N ASN A 274 4.59 -4.46 2.16
CA ASN A 274 4.38 -4.83 3.55
C ASN A 274 2.93 -4.55 3.98
N ARG A 275 2.52 -5.10 5.12
CA ARG A 275 1.15 -4.98 5.64
C ARG A 275 0.70 -3.51 5.81
N LYS A 276 1.58 -2.63 6.29
CA LYS A 276 1.27 -1.21 6.51
C LYS A 276 1.02 -0.48 5.19
N GLU A 277 1.86 -0.75 4.18
CA GLU A 277 1.74 -0.20 2.83
C GLU A 277 0.43 -0.66 2.17
N LYS A 278 0.10 -1.96 2.26
CA LYS A 278 -1.17 -2.49 1.74
C LYS A 278 -2.39 -1.80 2.35
N ILE A 279 -2.43 -1.67 3.68
CA ILE A 279 -3.51 -0.98 4.38
C ILE A 279 -3.58 0.49 3.94
N ALA A 280 -2.44 1.16 3.76
CA ALA A 280 -2.41 2.54 3.28
C ALA A 280 -3.00 2.68 1.87
N LEU A 281 -2.65 1.80 0.93
CA LEU A 281 -3.22 1.79 -0.42
C LEU A 281 -4.73 1.51 -0.41
N GLY A 282 -5.19 0.54 0.39
CA GLY A 282 -6.62 0.25 0.53
C GLY A 282 -7.39 1.44 1.10
N LYS A 283 -6.81 2.18 2.06
CA LYS A 283 -7.40 3.44 2.57
C LYS A 283 -7.46 4.53 1.50
N ILE A 284 -6.43 4.67 0.67
CA ILE A 284 -6.42 5.63 -0.45
C ILE A 284 -7.53 5.29 -1.44
N LEU A 285 -7.65 4.02 -1.83
CA LEU A 285 -8.69 3.56 -2.75
C LEU A 285 -10.09 3.80 -2.17
N ARG A 286 -10.32 3.45 -0.90
CA ARG A 286 -11.59 3.73 -0.21
C ARG A 286 -11.93 5.22 -0.16
N ALA A 287 -10.95 6.08 0.11
CA ALA A 287 -11.16 7.53 0.17
C ALA A 287 -11.59 8.15 -1.17
N LYS A 288 -11.45 7.41 -2.29
CA LYS A 288 -11.95 7.83 -3.61
C LYS A 288 -13.40 7.42 -3.86
N LEU A 289 -13.90 6.44 -3.12
CA LEU A 289 -15.28 5.97 -3.21
C LEU A 289 -16.19 6.90 -2.41
N SER A 290 -17.16 7.51 -3.08
CA SER A 290 -18.25 8.22 -2.41
C SER A 290 -19.12 7.28 -1.57
N ASN A 291 -19.92 7.83 -0.65
CA ASN A 291 -20.86 7.03 0.15
C ASN A 291 -21.85 6.27 -0.74
N TYR A 292 -22.30 6.87 -1.85
CA TYR A 292 -23.15 6.21 -2.85
C TYR A 292 -22.45 5.01 -3.51
N GLU A 293 -21.17 5.16 -3.86
CA GLU A 293 -20.38 4.07 -4.43
C GLU A 293 -20.15 2.92 -3.43
N GLN A 294 -19.82 3.26 -2.18
CA GLN A 294 -19.66 2.27 -1.12
C GLN A 294 -20.98 1.54 -0.83
N ALA A 295 -22.11 2.25 -0.84
CA ALA A 295 -23.43 1.64 -0.70
C ALA A 295 -23.78 0.73 -1.88
N LEU A 296 -23.46 1.14 -3.12
CA LEU A 296 -23.68 0.29 -4.28
C LEU A 296 -22.80 -0.98 -4.23
N LEU A 297 -21.58 -0.87 -3.69
CA LEU A 297 -20.71 -2.01 -3.43
C LEU A 297 -21.30 -2.95 -2.37
N VAL A 298 -21.90 -2.43 -1.30
CA VAL A 298 -22.62 -3.25 -0.31
C VAL A 298 -23.69 -4.12 -0.98
N LEU A 299 -24.53 -3.52 -1.83
CA LEU A 299 -25.57 -4.25 -2.55
C LEU A 299 -24.99 -5.30 -3.50
N ASN A 300 -23.87 -4.97 -4.16
CA ASN A 300 -23.14 -5.93 -4.99
C ASN A 300 -22.68 -7.13 -4.17
N ILE A 301 -21.97 -6.90 -3.05
CA ILE A 301 -21.43 -7.95 -2.17
C ILE A 301 -22.55 -8.83 -1.59
N ARG A 302 -23.71 -8.25 -1.25
CA ARG A 302 -24.85 -9.00 -0.72
C ARG A 302 -25.64 -9.79 -1.77
N SER A 303 -25.41 -9.51 -3.06
CA SER A 303 -26.00 -10.25 -4.18
C SER A 303 -25.08 -11.37 -4.67
N HIS A 304 -25.63 -12.29 -5.45
CA HIS A 304 -24.85 -13.35 -6.09
C HIS A 304 -23.82 -12.83 -7.11
N LEU A 305 -23.96 -11.58 -7.58
CA LEU A 305 -23.02 -10.95 -8.52
C LEU A 305 -21.71 -10.53 -7.83
N GLY A 306 -21.73 -10.34 -6.51
CA GLY A 306 -20.58 -9.95 -5.72
C GLY A 306 -19.83 -11.11 -5.06
N LYS A 307 -20.11 -12.37 -5.44
CA LYS A 307 -19.50 -13.57 -4.83
C LYS A 307 -17.97 -13.55 -4.73
N ALA A 308 -17.29 -12.86 -5.65
CA ALA A 308 -15.84 -12.68 -5.58
C ALA A 308 -15.37 -12.01 -4.27
N TRP A 309 -16.22 -11.21 -3.63
CA TRP A 309 -15.96 -10.54 -2.37
C TRP A 309 -16.34 -11.37 -1.13
N GLU A 310 -17.07 -12.50 -1.29
CA GLU A 310 -17.60 -13.30 -0.17
C GLU A 310 -16.51 -13.94 0.69
N ASN A 311 -15.31 -14.19 0.16
CA ASN A 311 -14.17 -14.71 0.94
C ASN A 311 -13.76 -13.78 2.08
N GLY A 312 -14.30 -12.56 2.14
CA GLY A 312 -14.24 -11.66 3.29
C GLY A 312 -12.87 -11.04 3.56
N VAL A 313 -11.78 -11.61 3.02
CA VAL A 313 -10.41 -11.10 3.20
C VAL A 313 -10.33 -9.63 2.82
N LEU A 314 -10.77 -9.28 1.61
CA LEU A 314 -10.68 -7.88 1.14
C LEU A 314 -11.61 -6.95 1.93
N VAL A 315 -12.84 -7.42 2.22
CA VAL A 315 -13.86 -6.62 2.92
C VAL A 315 -13.45 -6.36 4.37
N ASN A 316 -13.00 -7.38 5.09
CA ASN A 316 -12.64 -7.27 6.51
C ASN A 316 -11.29 -6.58 6.69
N PHE A 317 -10.33 -6.81 5.79
CA PHE A 317 -8.97 -6.26 5.93
C PHE A 317 -8.86 -4.81 5.45
N TYR A 318 -9.42 -4.48 4.28
CA TYR A 318 -9.33 -3.13 3.71
C TYR A 318 -10.55 -2.25 4.02
N MET A 319 -11.66 -2.85 4.47
CA MET A 319 -12.88 -2.17 4.89
C MET A 319 -13.39 -1.14 3.86
N PRO A 320 -13.58 -1.51 2.57
CA PRO A 320 -13.90 -0.58 1.48
C PRO A 320 -15.21 0.19 1.68
N ILE A 321 -16.11 -0.31 2.53
CA ILE A 321 -17.45 0.22 2.82
C ILE A 321 -17.53 0.99 4.15
N LYS A 322 -16.38 1.29 4.77
CA LYS A 322 -16.29 1.87 6.12
C LYS A 322 -16.97 3.24 6.28
N ASN A 323 -17.11 4.04 5.22
CA ASN A 323 -17.66 5.39 5.27
C ASN A 323 -19.18 5.45 5.10
N VAL A 324 -19.85 4.32 4.85
CA VAL A 324 -21.30 4.30 4.70
C VAL A 324 -21.94 4.73 6.04
N PRO A 325 -22.78 5.79 6.05
CA PRO A 325 -23.49 6.21 7.25
C PRO A 325 -24.42 5.11 7.80
N GLU A 326 -24.68 5.14 9.11
CA GLU A 326 -25.49 4.13 9.80
C GLU A 326 -26.88 3.97 9.16
N HIS A 327 -27.58 5.08 8.97
CA HIS A 327 -28.94 5.11 8.40
C HIS A 327 -28.97 5.38 6.90
N PHE A 328 -27.92 4.99 6.16
CA PHE A 328 -27.89 5.22 4.71
C PHE A 328 -28.97 4.42 3.96
N PHE A 329 -29.22 3.18 4.40
CA PHE A 329 -30.15 2.27 3.75
C PHE A 329 -31.52 2.32 4.43
N GLU A 330 -32.36 3.23 3.96
CA GLU A 330 -33.72 3.43 4.50
C GLU A 330 -34.78 2.55 3.81
N PHE A 331 -34.36 1.61 2.96
CA PHE A 331 -35.29 0.81 2.16
C PHE A 331 -35.93 -0.35 2.94
N ASP A 332 -35.33 -0.77 4.06
CA ASP A 332 -35.80 -1.87 4.91
C ASP A 332 -35.28 -1.70 6.34
N THR A 333 -36.16 -1.83 7.34
CA THR A 333 -35.79 -1.71 8.76
C THR A 333 -35.03 -2.93 9.28
N GLU A 334 -35.10 -4.08 8.59
CA GLU A 334 -34.34 -5.29 8.94
C GLU A 334 -32.89 -5.23 8.45
N PHE A 335 -32.56 -4.28 7.56
CA PHE A 335 -31.24 -4.15 6.99
C PHE A 335 -30.32 -3.32 7.89
N GLU A 336 -29.56 -4.01 8.74
CA GLU A 336 -28.53 -3.38 9.57
C GLU A 336 -27.12 -3.66 9.05
N MET A 337 -26.39 -2.59 8.72
CA MET A 337 -25.03 -2.68 8.17
C MET A 337 -24.07 -3.52 9.01
N LYS A 338 -24.10 -3.33 10.34
CA LYS A 338 -23.22 -4.07 11.25
C LYS A 338 -23.52 -5.56 11.30
N LYS A 339 -24.79 -5.95 11.26
CA LYS A 339 -25.21 -7.35 11.21
C LYS A 339 -24.76 -8.01 9.90
N GLN A 340 -24.81 -7.28 8.78
CA GLN A 340 -24.41 -7.80 7.47
C GLN A 340 -22.88 -7.90 7.30
N PHE A 341 -22.11 -7.04 7.97
CA PHE A 341 -20.65 -6.96 7.87
C PHE A 341 -19.99 -6.83 9.25
N PRO A 342 -19.98 -7.91 10.06
CA PRO A 342 -19.46 -7.85 11.43
C PRO A 342 -17.95 -7.55 11.50
N GLY A 343 -17.19 -7.94 10.47
CA GLY A 343 -15.74 -7.71 10.39
C GLY A 343 -15.33 -6.30 9.99
N VAL A 344 -16.28 -5.41 9.65
CA VAL A 344 -16.00 -4.01 9.31
C VAL A 344 -16.25 -3.14 10.52
N THR A 345 -15.30 -2.24 10.82
CA THR A 345 -15.47 -1.18 11.82
C THR A 345 -15.84 0.11 11.11
N PHE A 346 -17.12 0.46 11.13
CA PHE A 346 -17.64 1.67 10.50
C PHE A 346 -17.21 2.94 11.25
N GLU A 347 -17.21 4.09 10.57
CA GLU A 347 -16.76 5.36 11.18
C GLU A 347 -17.68 5.85 12.30
N TRP A 348 -18.99 5.65 12.15
CA TRP A 348 -20.00 6.01 13.13
C TRP A 348 -19.89 5.19 14.44
N GLU A 349 -19.29 3.99 14.42
CA GLU A 349 -19.00 3.22 15.65
C GLU A 349 -17.95 3.90 16.55
N SER A 350 -17.10 4.74 15.95
CA SER A 350 -16.02 5.44 16.65
C SER A 350 -16.33 6.90 16.97
N ALA A 351 -17.49 7.41 16.52
CA ALA A 351 -17.89 8.77 16.82
C ALA A 351 -18.41 8.82 18.28
N PRO A 352 -17.85 9.68 19.16
CA PRO A 352 -18.48 9.93 20.44
C PRO A 352 -19.89 10.48 20.18
N ILE A 353 -20.88 10.00 20.92
CA ILE A 353 -22.22 10.57 20.95
C ILE A 353 -22.08 12.01 21.44
N VAL A 354 -21.97 12.96 20.52
CA VAL A 354 -22.08 14.38 20.88
C VAL A 354 -23.56 14.60 21.18
N HIS A 355 -23.93 14.54 22.45
CA HIS A 355 -25.18 15.14 22.90
C HIS A 355 -25.16 16.59 22.43
N SER A 356 -26.01 16.91 21.45
CA SER A 356 -26.17 18.26 20.93
C SER A 356 -26.84 19.14 22.00
N THR A 357 -26.07 19.66 22.95
CA THR A 357 -26.49 20.80 23.75
C THR A 357 -25.97 22.07 23.10
N GLY A 358 -26.90 22.81 22.47
CA GLY A 358 -26.74 24.24 22.21
C GLY A 358 -26.23 24.61 20.82
N TRP A 359 -27.17 24.83 19.90
CA TRP A 359 -26.97 25.80 18.82
C TRP A 359 -26.67 27.16 19.47
N ARG A 360 -25.41 27.61 19.44
CA ARG A 360 -25.09 29.02 19.63
C ARG A 360 -24.86 29.60 18.25
N LEU A 361 -25.89 30.25 17.74
CA LEU A 361 -25.86 31.08 16.54
C LEU A 361 -24.74 32.12 16.72
N TRP A 362 -23.82 32.17 15.76
CA TRP A 362 -22.87 33.27 15.66
C TRP A 362 -23.62 34.44 15.01
N ASN A 363 -23.86 35.48 15.81
CA ASN A 363 -24.14 36.84 15.34
C ASN A 363 -22.88 37.46 14.75
#